data_AF-A0A961BSX1-F1
#
_entry.id   AF-A0A961BSX1-F1
#
_cell.length_a   1.000
_cell.length_b   1.000
_cell.length_c   1.000
_cell.angle_alpha   90.00
_cell.angle_beta   90.00
_cell.angle_gamma   90.00
#
_symmetry.space_group_name_H-M   'P 1'
#
loop_
_entity.id
_entity.type
_entity.pdbx_description
1 polymer ?
#
loop_
_entity_poly.entity_id
_entity_poly.type
_entity_poly.pdbx_seq_one_letter_code
_entity_poly.pdbx_strand_id
1 'polypeptide(L)'
;MGASAAGRGWLRPWWWERQDDPNDAACTPSARPAATVVPAGALPDVAGLVAPPNTTHREVAVTGTLGGGPLALVDPRGAVQVQGRTWSLDWLIGADDGWHAPARTAAVRRRTIEGVPVIETEVRAPGGSFTHRVFAAVGPDGADVVVVEVRNDTPVAGAVAFAVRPFTTTGVGRVGSVELSDTTVLVDGEAAVALPRPPGRWAGGDAVQGDSALVVLAGEAAEPPATPMRCAAGLANAAFVLPVPHTATARVVLAVTGAVAAPAALPPLDNVVSGWRGQLDRGARVLLPAGVLADRVREATAAVLLTAAD
;
A
#
# COMPACT_ATOMS: atom_id res chain seq x y z
N MET A 1 -13.06 17.59 32.38
CA MET A 1 -13.19 18.63 31.34
C MET A 1 -11.82 18.77 30.69
N GLY A 2 -11.57 18.42 29.43
CA GLY A 2 -12.46 17.97 28.36
C GLY A 2 -11.77 16.90 27.51
N ALA A 3 -12.59 16.06 26.88
CA ALA A 3 -12.16 15.04 25.94
C ALA A 3 -11.40 15.68 24.76
N SER A 4 -10.24 15.12 24.42
CA SER A 4 -9.48 15.48 23.23
C SER A 4 -10.30 15.16 21.97
N ALA A 5 -10.33 16.10 21.03
CA ALA A 5 -11.09 16.03 19.78
C ALA A 5 -10.48 15.05 18.78
N ALA A 6 -10.51 13.74 19.08
CA ALA A 6 -10.26 12.69 18.10
C ALA A 6 -11.54 12.45 17.30
N GLY A 7 -11.75 13.21 16.22
CA GLY A 7 -12.88 12.99 15.32
C GLY A 7 -12.80 13.89 14.10
N ARG A 8 -12.86 13.28 12.91
CA ARG A 8 -12.80 13.89 11.54
C ARG A 8 -11.43 13.99 10.86
N GLY A 9 -10.39 13.34 11.40
CA GLY A 9 -9.08 13.30 10.74
C GLY A 9 -8.99 12.21 9.69
N TRP A 10 -8.22 12.47 8.64
CA TRP A 10 -7.75 11.45 7.71
C TRP A 10 -6.23 11.48 7.67
N LEU A 11 -5.60 10.31 7.77
CA LEU A 11 -4.17 10.22 7.45
C LEU A 11 -4.07 10.54 5.96
N ARG A 12 -3.30 11.53 5.53
CA ARG A 12 -3.22 11.78 4.08
C ARG A 12 -2.28 10.76 3.44
N PRO A 13 -2.59 10.29 2.22
CA PRO A 13 -1.61 9.53 1.46
C PRO A 13 -0.40 10.42 1.20
N TRP A 14 0.79 9.80 1.07
CA TRP A 14 2.04 10.53 0.99
C TRP A 14 2.09 11.57 -0.15
N TRP A 15 1.49 11.26 -1.30
CA TRP A 15 1.46 12.19 -2.44
C TRP A 15 0.68 13.47 -2.13
N TRP A 16 -0.36 13.39 -1.30
CA TRP A 16 -1.16 14.55 -0.92
C TRP A 16 -0.38 15.43 0.04
N GLU A 17 0.28 14.83 1.05
CA GLU A 17 1.12 15.61 2.00
C GLU A 17 2.18 16.44 1.26
N ARG A 18 2.81 15.88 0.22
CA ARG A 18 3.79 16.60 -0.59
C ARG A 18 3.17 17.73 -1.42
N GLN A 19 1.97 17.54 -1.95
CA GLN A 19 1.29 18.55 -2.73
C GLN A 19 0.82 19.75 -1.89
N ASP A 20 0.64 19.56 -0.60
CA ASP A 20 0.25 20.61 0.34
C ASP A 20 1.46 21.28 1.03
N ASP A 21 2.67 20.70 0.98
CA ASP A 21 3.89 21.32 1.52
C ASP A 21 4.42 22.41 0.56
N PRO A 22 4.38 23.70 0.95
CA PRO A 22 4.82 24.81 0.10
C PRO A 22 6.31 24.76 -0.29
N ASN A 23 7.11 23.93 0.40
CA ASN A 23 8.54 23.79 0.12
C ASN A 23 8.86 22.59 -0.79
N ASP A 24 7.87 21.75 -1.11
CA ASP A 24 8.06 20.59 -1.97
C ASP A 24 7.94 20.98 -3.45
N ALA A 25 8.76 20.37 -4.31
CA ALA A 25 8.67 20.57 -5.76
C ALA A 25 7.34 20.06 -6.36
N ALA A 26 6.64 19.17 -5.65
CA ALA A 26 5.31 18.70 -5.97
C ALA A 26 4.19 19.62 -5.47
N CYS A 27 4.51 20.72 -4.76
CA CYS A 27 3.50 21.62 -4.23
C CYS A 27 2.56 22.10 -5.35
N THR A 28 1.28 21.79 -5.19
CA THR A 28 0.21 22.39 -5.98
C THR A 28 -0.56 23.27 -5.01
N PRO A 29 -0.27 24.60 -4.92
CA PRO A 29 -0.98 25.48 -4.00
C PRO A 29 -2.46 25.26 -4.26
N SER A 30 -3.20 24.82 -3.25
CA SER A 30 -4.59 24.42 -3.41
C SER A 30 -5.37 25.63 -3.95
N ALA A 31 -5.51 25.75 -5.27
CA ALA A 31 -6.49 26.62 -5.84
C ALA A 31 -7.81 26.02 -5.35
N ARG A 32 -8.52 26.75 -4.47
CA ARG A 32 -9.93 26.49 -4.21
C ARG A 32 -10.55 26.16 -5.57
N PRO A 33 -11.14 24.97 -5.76
CA PRO A 33 -11.44 24.50 -7.09
C PRO A 33 -12.33 25.54 -7.77
N ALA A 34 -11.79 26.21 -8.79
CA ALA A 34 -12.58 26.96 -9.74
C ALA A 34 -13.40 25.90 -10.49
N ALA A 35 -14.62 25.65 -10.00
CA ALA A 35 -15.60 24.74 -10.59
C ALA A 35 -14.98 23.51 -11.28
N THR A 36 -14.33 22.63 -10.50
CA THR A 36 -13.83 21.37 -11.05
C THR A 36 -15.01 20.58 -11.60
N VAL A 37 -14.92 20.17 -12.86
CA VAL A 37 -15.81 19.16 -13.44
C VAL A 37 -15.69 17.91 -12.57
N VAL A 38 -16.70 17.65 -11.75
CA VAL A 38 -16.81 16.47 -10.91
C VAL A 38 -16.89 15.26 -11.86
N PRO A 39 -15.88 14.36 -11.90
CA PRO A 39 -15.97 13.20 -12.77
C PRO A 39 -17.18 12.35 -12.36
N ALA A 40 -17.84 11.73 -13.35
CA ALA A 40 -18.98 10.86 -13.10
C ALA A 40 -18.58 9.74 -12.11
N GLY A 41 -19.21 9.71 -10.94
CA GLY A 41 -18.91 8.76 -9.86
C GLY A 41 -18.06 9.30 -8.71
N ALA A 42 -17.60 10.55 -8.76
CA ALA A 42 -16.97 11.19 -7.61
C ALA A 42 -17.94 11.32 -6.43
N LEU A 43 -17.44 10.98 -5.24
CA LEU A 43 -18.22 11.06 -4.01
C LEU A 43 -18.63 12.52 -3.76
N PRO A 44 -19.85 12.78 -3.25
CA PRO A 44 -20.19 14.10 -2.75
C PRO A 44 -19.18 14.52 -1.67
N ASP A 45 -19.01 15.82 -1.44
CA ASP A 45 -18.15 16.34 -0.36
C ASP A 45 -18.73 15.96 1.02
N VAL A 46 -18.47 14.71 1.41
CA VAL A 46 -19.04 14.05 2.58
C VAL A 46 -18.12 14.12 3.80
N ALA A 47 -16.89 14.63 3.62
CA ALA A 47 -15.87 14.66 4.67
C ALA A 47 -14.78 15.73 4.48
N GLY A 48 -14.93 16.69 3.54
CA GLY A 48 -13.84 17.62 3.20
C GLY A 48 -12.69 16.97 2.42
N LEU A 49 -12.87 15.72 1.99
CA LEU A 49 -11.93 14.94 1.18
C LEU A 49 -12.07 15.30 -0.31
N VAL A 50 -11.77 16.53 -0.66
CA VAL A 50 -11.56 16.92 -2.06
C VAL A 50 -10.07 16.85 -2.33
N ALA A 51 -9.60 15.67 -2.73
CA ALA A 51 -8.21 15.52 -3.14
C ALA A 51 -7.94 16.33 -4.42
N PRO A 52 -6.81 17.06 -4.51
CA PRO A 52 -6.29 17.42 -5.81
C PRO A 52 -5.98 16.14 -6.61
N PRO A 53 -6.00 16.19 -7.96
CA PRO A 53 -5.44 15.10 -8.73
C PRO A 53 -4.00 14.86 -8.26
N ASN A 54 -3.62 13.59 -8.11
CA ASN A 54 -2.23 13.30 -7.82
C ASN A 54 -1.38 13.78 -9.02
N THR A 55 -0.38 14.62 -8.79
CA THR A 55 0.55 15.09 -9.84
C THR A 55 1.94 14.49 -9.66
N THR A 56 2.17 13.78 -8.55
CA THR A 56 3.40 13.04 -8.24
C THR A 56 3.51 11.68 -8.93
N HIS A 57 2.57 11.35 -9.84
CA HIS A 57 2.41 10.05 -10.53
C HIS A 57 3.69 9.37 -11.06
N ARG A 58 4.79 10.11 -11.19
CA ARG A 58 6.08 9.62 -11.68
C ARG A 58 6.88 8.81 -10.65
N GLU A 59 6.45 8.76 -9.39
CA GLU A 59 7.22 8.10 -8.33
C GLU A 59 6.67 6.71 -7.92
N VAL A 60 5.56 6.24 -8.50
CA VAL A 60 5.07 4.88 -8.25
C VAL A 60 5.97 3.83 -8.91
N ALA A 61 6.16 2.71 -8.21
CA ALA A 61 6.79 1.50 -8.74
C ALA A 61 5.70 0.47 -9.09
N VAL A 62 6.02 -0.56 -9.87
CA VAL A 62 5.06 -1.55 -10.36
C VAL A 62 5.70 -2.93 -10.24
N THR A 63 4.95 -3.90 -9.74
CA THR A 63 5.38 -5.21 -9.22
C THR A 63 4.64 -6.40 -9.80
N GLY A 64 5.23 -7.50 -10.31
CA GLY A 64 4.49 -8.43 -11.19
C GLY A 64 4.98 -9.84 -11.53
N THR A 65 4.13 -10.58 -12.25
CA THR A 65 4.34 -11.87 -12.89
C THR A 65 4.69 -11.74 -14.38
N LEU A 66 5.09 -12.87 -14.96
CA LEU A 66 5.48 -12.93 -16.36
C LEU A 66 4.29 -13.42 -17.18
N GLY A 67 3.75 -12.56 -18.03
CA GLY A 67 2.65 -12.88 -18.94
C GLY A 67 1.29 -12.33 -18.52
N GLY A 68 1.13 -11.84 -17.29
CA GLY A 68 -0.06 -11.09 -16.87
C GLY A 68 -0.02 -9.61 -17.27
N GLY A 69 1.18 -8.98 -17.38
CA GLY A 69 1.33 -7.54 -17.58
C GLY A 69 1.69 -6.70 -16.33
N PRO A 70 1.05 -5.53 -16.15
CA PRO A 70 0.89 -4.76 -14.89
C PRO A 70 -0.41 -5.04 -14.08
N LEU A 71 -0.37 -5.26 -12.76
CA LEU A 71 -1.48 -5.56 -11.81
C LEU A 71 -1.44 -4.71 -10.51
N ALA A 72 -0.38 -4.00 -10.16
CA ALA A 72 -0.30 -3.20 -8.92
C ALA A 72 0.75 -2.10 -8.98
N LEU A 73 0.37 -0.97 -8.38
CA LEU A 73 1.22 0.21 -8.19
C LEU A 73 1.62 0.31 -6.72
N VAL A 74 2.89 0.61 -6.45
CA VAL A 74 3.44 0.79 -5.10
C VAL A 74 3.99 2.21 -4.98
N ASP A 75 3.42 2.99 -4.07
CA ASP A 75 3.88 4.37 -3.85
C ASP A 75 5.28 4.41 -3.16
N PRO A 76 5.93 5.58 -3.10
CA PRO A 76 7.23 5.73 -2.43
C PRO A 76 7.27 5.35 -0.95
N ARG A 77 6.12 5.24 -0.27
CA ARG A 77 6.00 4.87 1.14
C ARG A 77 5.47 3.45 1.33
N GLY A 78 5.23 2.71 0.26
CA GLY A 78 4.82 1.31 0.27
C GLY A 78 3.31 1.09 0.25
N ALA A 79 2.48 2.11 0.04
CA ALA A 79 1.05 1.89 -0.18
C ALA A 79 0.85 1.18 -1.53
N VAL A 80 0.05 0.11 -1.54
CA VAL A 80 -0.16 -0.77 -2.70
C VAL A 80 -1.57 -0.60 -3.24
N GLN A 81 -1.69 -0.22 -4.51
CA GLN A 81 -2.97 -0.21 -5.23
C GLN A 81 -2.94 -1.29 -6.30
N VAL A 82 -3.77 -2.32 -6.14
CA VAL A 82 -4.03 -3.30 -7.18
C VAL A 82 -4.82 -2.65 -8.33
N GLN A 83 -4.45 -2.96 -9.57
CA GLN A 83 -5.03 -2.44 -10.79
C GLN A 83 -6.53 -2.72 -10.82
N GLY A 84 -7.30 -1.72 -11.25
CA GLY A 84 -8.77 -1.80 -11.27
C GLY A 84 -9.43 -1.64 -9.89
N ARG A 85 -8.69 -1.68 -8.78
CA ARG A 85 -9.24 -1.42 -7.44
C ARG A 85 -9.33 0.08 -7.15
N THR A 86 -10.40 0.45 -6.47
CA THR A 86 -10.72 1.82 -6.02
C THR A 86 -10.22 2.12 -4.61
N TRP A 87 -9.26 1.35 -4.13
CA TRP A 87 -8.69 1.44 -2.79
C TRP A 87 -7.23 0.99 -2.81
N SER A 88 -6.49 1.34 -1.78
CA SER A 88 -5.11 0.93 -1.57
C SER A 88 -4.94 0.21 -0.24
N LEU A 89 -4.02 -0.74 -0.18
CA LEU A 89 -3.49 -1.26 1.06
C LEU A 89 -2.34 -0.36 1.54
N ASP A 90 -2.51 0.27 2.67
CA ASP A 90 -1.45 1.00 3.38
C ASP A 90 -0.96 0.19 4.58
N TRP A 91 0.11 0.64 5.22
CA TRP A 91 0.73 -0.09 6.32
C TRP A 91 1.25 0.84 7.41
N LEU A 92 1.20 0.37 8.66
CA LEU A 92 1.73 1.06 9.83
C LEU A 92 2.60 0.09 10.63
N ILE A 93 3.64 0.61 11.29
CA ILE A 93 4.53 -0.19 12.14
C ILE A 93 4.35 0.19 13.60
N GLY A 94 4.22 -0.81 14.45
CA GLY A 94 4.25 -0.67 15.92
C GLY A 94 5.61 -1.12 16.42
N ALA A 95 6.39 -0.18 16.94
CA ALA A 95 7.68 -0.41 17.58
C ALA A 95 7.58 -0.14 19.10
N ASP A 96 8.69 -0.20 19.80
CA ASP A 96 8.79 0.05 21.24
C ASP A 96 8.48 1.50 21.64
N ASP A 97 8.73 2.46 20.75
CA ASP A 97 8.41 3.88 20.92
C ASP A 97 7.01 4.29 20.42
N GLY A 98 6.22 3.33 19.92
CA GLY A 98 4.84 3.54 19.50
C GLY A 98 4.57 3.21 18.03
N TRP A 99 3.46 3.74 17.52
CA TRP A 99 3.00 3.50 16.15
C TRP A 99 3.47 4.59 15.18
N HIS A 100 3.95 4.16 14.01
CA HIS A 100 4.45 5.04 12.97
C HIS A 100 3.78 4.74 11.63
N ALA A 101 3.46 5.81 10.90
CA ALA A 101 3.01 5.72 9.51
C ALA A 101 4.19 6.05 8.58
N PRO A 102 4.57 5.13 7.68
CA PRO A 102 5.58 5.38 6.65
C PRO A 102 5.25 6.62 5.82
N ALA A 103 3.96 6.88 5.57
CA ALA A 103 3.47 8.08 4.87
C ALA A 103 3.90 9.41 5.51
N ARG A 104 4.13 9.44 6.83
CA ARG A 104 4.48 10.66 7.59
C ARG A 104 5.95 10.71 8.04
N THR A 105 6.71 9.65 7.80
CA THR A 105 8.06 9.50 8.37
C THR A 105 9.13 9.88 7.36
N ALA A 106 10.14 10.66 7.76
CA ALA A 106 11.25 11.03 6.87
C ALA A 106 12.24 9.87 6.64
N ALA A 107 12.34 8.93 7.59
CA ALA A 107 13.30 7.83 7.59
C ALA A 107 12.81 6.58 6.82
N VAL A 108 12.39 6.76 5.57
CA VAL A 108 11.98 5.66 4.67
C VAL A 108 12.92 5.60 3.48
N ARG A 109 13.36 4.40 3.14
CA ARG A 109 14.17 4.13 1.95
C ARG A 109 13.47 3.10 1.09
N ARG A 110 13.20 3.46 -0.17
CA ARG A 110 12.67 2.53 -1.17
C ARG A 110 13.77 2.10 -2.15
N ARG A 111 13.73 0.85 -2.59
CA ARG A 111 14.52 0.34 -3.72
C ARG A 111 13.81 -0.79 -4.45
N THR A 112 14.20 -1.01 -5.70
CA THR A 112 13.88 -2.23 -6.44
C THR A 112 14.96 -3.27 -6.13
N ILE A 113 14.58 -4.50 -5.78
CA ILE A 113 15.53 -5.58 -5.51
C ILE A 113 16.09 -6.07 -6.84
N GLU A 114 17.41 -5.92 -7.02
CA GLU A 114 18.17 -6.51 -8.14
C GLU A 114 17.64 -6.22 -9.55
N GLY A 115 16.97 -5.08 -9.72
CA GLY A 115 16.36 -4.71 -11.00
C GLY A 115 15.24 -5.65 -11.45
N VAL A 116 14.76 -6.56 -10.59
CA VAL A 116 13.54 -7.35 -10.81
C VAL A 116 12.37 -6.63 -10.16
N PRO A 117 11.12 -6.87 -10.57
CA PRO A 117 9.97 -6.11 -10.08
C PRO A 117 9.49 -6.52 -8.69
N VAL A 118 10.39 -6.35 -7.73
CA VAL A 118 10.20 -6.55 -6.32
C VAL A 118 10.59 -5.24 -5.65
N ILE A 119 9.64 -4.62 -4.97
CA ILE A 119 9.81 -3.30 -4.36
C ILE A 119 10.04 -3.53 -2.88
N GLU A 120 11.14 -2.99 -2.37
CA GLU A 120 11.45 -2.98 -0.94
C GLU A 120 11.36 -1.55 -0.40
N THR A 121 10.61 -1.38 0.68
CA THR A 121 10.49 -0.15 1.45
C THR A 121 10.95 -0.43 2.89
N GLU A 122 12.11 0.11 3.26
CA GLU A 122 12.66 0.03 4.61
C GLU A 122 12.22 1.27 5.40
N VAL A 123 11.66 1.08 6.59
CA VAL A 123 11.32 2.15 7.54
C VAL A 123 12.15 1.95 8.79
N ARG A 124 12.86 3.01 9.21
CA ARG A 124 13.65 2.97 10.44
C ARG A 124 12.75 3.02 11.67
N ALA A 125 13.13 2.21 12.65
CA ALA A 125 12.54 2.16 13.99
C ALA A 125 13.69 2.08 15.02
N PRO A 126 13.43 2.31 16.31
CA PRO A 126 14.47 2.17 17.31
C PRO A 126 15.13 0.79 17.25
N GLY A 127 16.47 0.78 17.26
CA GLY A 127 17.27 -0.45 17.25
C GLY A 127 17.32 -1.22 15.92
N GLY A 128 16.59 -0.83 14.88
CA GLY A 128 16.62 -1.54 13.59
C GLY A 128 15.69 -0.94 12.53
N SER A 129 15.00 -1.82 11.80
CA SER A 129 14.08 -1.43 10.73
C SER A 129 12.95 -2.43 10.56
N PHE A 130 11.86 -1.96 9.95
CA PHE A 130 10.88 -2.83 9.32
C PHE A 130 11.09 -2.79 7.81
N THR A 131 11.13 -3.96 7.19
CA THR A 131 11.32 -4.10 5.75
C THR A 131 10.03 -4.61 5.12
N HIS A 132 9.37 -3.73 4.39
CA HIS A 132 8.18 -4.01 3.60
C HIS A 132 8.58 -4.41 2.18
N ARG A 133 8.06 -5.51 1.66
CA ARG A 133 8.32 -6.00 0.29
C ARG A 133 7.03 -6.28 -0.43
N VAL A 134 6.98 -5.86 -1.69
CA VAL A 134 5.85 -6.11 -2.59
C VAL A 134 6.36 -6.77 -3.85
N PHE A 135 5.74 -7.89 -4.22
CA PHE A 135 6.03 -8.65 -5.43
C PHE A 135 4.76 -9.38 -5.86
N ALA A 136 4.60 -9.68 -7.14
CA ALA A 136 3.50 -10.54 -7.57
C ALA A 136 3.96 -11.99 -7.76
N ALA A 137 2.98 -12.88 -7.71
CA ALA A 137 3.17 -14.30 -7.90
C ALA A 137 1.93 -14.91 -8.56
N VAL A 138 2.10 -16.09 -9.14
CA VAL A 138 1.00 -16.91 -9.61
C VAL A 138 0.62 -17.88 -8.48
N GLY A 139 -0.65 -17.87 -8.10
CA GLY A 139 -1.24 -18.77 -7.11
C GLY A 139 -1.29 -20.22 -7.57
N PRO A 140 -1.55 -21.18 -6.64
CA PRO A 140 -1.65 -22.60 -6.98
C PRO A 140 -2.75 -22.94 -8.00
N ASP A 141 -3.78 -22.09 -8.08
CA ASP A 141 -4.89 -22.17 -9.03
C ASP A 141 -4.59 -21.48 -10.37
N GLY A 142 -3.40 -20.91 -10.53
CA GLY A 142 -2.99 -20.17 -11.72
C GLY A 142 -3.42 -18.70 -11.71
N ALA A 143 -4.07 -18.22 -10.65
CA ALA A 143 -4.49 -16.82 -10.57
C ALA A 143 -3.32 -15.92 -10.16
N ASP A 144 -3.18 -14.76 -10.80
CA ASP A 144 -2.20 -13.78 -10.36
C ASP A 144 -2.62 -13.12 -9.03
N VAL A 145 -1.64 -12.91 -8.16
CA VAL A 145 -1.80 -12.28 -6.86
C VAL A 145 -0.65 -11.34 -6.56
N VAL A 146 -0.91 -10.34 -5.72
CA VAL A 146 0.13 -9.43 -5.22
C VAL A 146 0.43 -9.79 -3.77
N VAL A 147 1.69 -10.04 -3.45
CA VAL A 147 2.16 -10.40 -2.12
C VAL A 147 2.74 -9.18 -1.44
N VAL A 148 2.36 -8.98 -0.18
CA VAL A 148 2.95 -7.97 0.69
C VAL A 148 3.56 -8.65 1.91
N GLU A 149 4.85 -8.44 2.13
CA GLU A 149 5.60 -8.93 3.27
C GLU A 149 6.09 -7.78 4.13
N VAL A 150 6.00 -7.89 5.46
CA VAL A 150 6.63 -6.97 6.41
C VAL A 150 7.45 -7.77 7.39
N ARG A 151 8.77 -7.60 7.30
CA ARG A 151 9.76 -8.22 8.17
C ARG A 151 10.16 -7.25 9.28
N ASN A 152 10.28 -7.76 10.51
CA ASN A 152 10.82 -7.02 11.63
C ASN A 152 12.30 -7.34 11.85
N ASP A 153 13.18 -6.39 11.56
CA ASP A 153 14.63 -6.47 11.79
C ASP A 153 15.08 -5.62 13.00
N THR A 154 14.14 -5.20 13.86
CA THR A 154 14.44 -4.62 15.18
C THR A 154 14.68 -5.73 16.21
N PRO A 155 15.46 -5.53 17.28
CA PRO A 155 15.76 -6.56 18.27
C PRO A 155 14.57 -6.96 19.16
N VAL A 156 13.43 -6.28 19.05
CA VAL A 156 12.25 -6.47 19.89
C VAL A 156 11.05 -6.92 19.06
N ALA A 157 10.06 -7.53 19.71
CA ALA A 157 8.79 -7.82 19.05
C ALA A 157 8.06 -6.52 18.71
N GLY A 158 7.50 -6.45 17.51
CA GLY A 158 6.68 -5.33 17.06
C GLY A 158 5.35 -5.80 16.48
N ALA A 159 4.69 -4.89 15.78
CA ALA A 159 3.46 -5.16 15.06
C ALA A 159 3.43 -4.45 13.72
N VAL A 160 2.58 -4.94 12.81
CA VAL A 160 2.20 -4.25 11.59
C VAL A 160 0.69 -4.13 11.56
N ALA A 161 0.18 -3.00 11.08
CA ALA A 161 -1.22 -2.86 10.72
C ALA A 161 -1.32 -2.71 9.20
N PHE A 162 -2.14 -3.54 8.55
CA PHE A 162 -2.47 -3.39 7.14
C PHE A 162 -3.82 -2.70 7.01
N ALA A 163 -3.88 -1.58 6.31
CA ALA A 163 -5.06 -0.73 6.22
C ALA A 163 -5.64 -0.69 4.81
N VAL A 164 -6.89 -1.13 4.65
CA VAL A 164 -7.68 -0.89 3.44
C VAL A 164 -8.22 0.53 3.50
N ARG A 165 -7.81 1.38 2.56
CA ARG A 165 -8.12 2.81 2.58
C ARG A 165 -8.71 3.26 1.23
N PRO A 166 -9.72 4.16 1.22
CA PRO A 166 -10.37 4.67 0.01
C PRO A 166 -9.51 5.73 -0.68
N PHE A 167 -8.24 5.41 -0.92
CA PHE A 167 -7.32 6.22 -1.71
C PHE A 167 -6.79 5.37 -2.86
N THR A 168 -6.49 6.04 -3.95
CA THR A 168 -5.77 5.46 -5.08
C THR A 168 -4.48 6.24 -5.28
N THR A 169 -3.65 5.76 -6.18
CA THR A 169 -2.50 6.52 -6.70
C THR A 169 -2.92 7.75 -7.50
N THR A 170 -4.21 7.98 -7.73
CA THR A 170 -4.71 9.10 -8.52
C THR A 170 -5.60 10.08 -7.76
N GLY A 171 -6.10 9.71 -6.58
CA GLY A 171 -6.93 10.58 -5.76
C GLY A 171 -7.70 9.81 -4.68
N VAL A 172 -8.87 10.32 -4.31
CA VAL A 172 -9.80 9.61 -3.43
C VAL A 172 -10.51 8.51 -4.23
N GLY A 173 -10.48 7.31 -3.68
CA GLY A 173 -11.14 6.13 -4.19
C GLY A 173 -12.54 5.94 -3.59
N ARG A 174 -13.01 4.68 -3.59
CA ARG A 174 -14.31 4.32 -3.05
C ARG A 174 -14.26 2.95 -2.40
N VAL A 175 -14.79 2.86 -1.19
CA VAL A 175 -15.01 1.63 -0.42
C VAL A 175 -16.36 1.75 0.28
N GLY A 176 -17.34 0.98 -0.15
CA GLY A 176 -18.68 0.95 0.46
C GLY A 176 -18.73 0.11 1.74
N SER A 177 -17.95 -0.96 1.82
CA SER A 177 -17.86 -1.82 2.99
C SER A 177 -16.54 -2.57 3.11
N VAL A 178 -16.15 -2.86 4.35
CA VAL A 178 -15.04 -3.74 4.69
C VAL A 178 -15.50 -4.77 5.71
N GLU A 179 -15.27 -6.05 5.44
CA GLU A 179 -15.63 -7.18 6.28
C GLU A 179 -14.44 -8.11 6.45
N LEU A 180 -14.33 -8.76 7.61
CA LEU A 180 -13.35 -9.82 7.85
C LEU A 180 -14.10 -11.14 8.03
N SER A 181 -13.86 -12.08 7.12
CA SER A 181 -14.34 -13.46 7.19
C SER A 181 -13.16 -14.38 7.51
N ASP A 182 -13.03 -14.74 8.79
CA ASP A 182 -11.90 -15.48 9.36
C ASP A 182 -10.54 -14.81 9.10
N THR A 183 -9.86 -15.19 8.01
CA THR A 183 -8.58 -14.64 7.57
C THR A 183 -8.68 -13.82 6.29
N THR A 184 -9.86 -13.74 5.68
CA THR A 184 -10.07 -13.04 4.40
C THR A 184 -10.81 -11.73 4.63
N VAL A 185 -10.17 -10.62 4.25
CA VAL A 185 -10.81 -9.32 4.17
C VAL A 185 -11.58 -9.23 2.86
N LEU A 186 -12.88 -8.93 2.97
CA LEU A 186 -13.76 -8.61 1.86
C LEU A 186 -13.88 -7.09 1.75
N VAL A 187 -13.75 -6.57 0.53
CA VAL A 187 -14.02 -5.16 0.20
C VAL A 187 -15.16 -5.13 -0.79
N ASP A 188 -16.25 -4.44 -0.42
CA ASP A 188 -17.48 -4.42 -1.22
C ASP A 188 -18.03 -5.81 -1.57
N GLY A 189 -17.81 -6.79 -0.69
CA GLY A 189 -18.25 -8.18 -0.83
C GLY A 189 -17.30 -9.07 -1.63
N GLU A 190 -16.22 -8.53 -2.19
CA GLU A 190 -15.22 -9.30 -2.92
C GLU A 190 -14.00 -9.61 -2.06
N ALA A 191 -13.44 -10.82 -2.20
CA ALA A 191 -12.18 -11.17 -1.57
C ALA A 191 -11.07 -10.22 -2.04
N ALA A 192 -10.47 -9.52 -1.07
CA ALA A 192 -9.51 -8.45 -1.33
C ALA A 192 -8.15 -8.74 -0.73
N VAL A 193 -8.10 -9.20 0.53
CA VAL A 193 -6.85 -9.47 1.25
C VAL A 193 -6.95 -10.79 2.00
N ALA A 194 -5.99 -11.70 1.82
CA ALA A 194 -5.80 -12.84 2.70
C ALA A 194 -4.74 -12.50 3.75
N LEU A 195 -5.14 -12.59 5.02
CA LEU A 195 -4.27 -12.49 6.17
C LEU A 195 -3.68 -13.87 6.49
N PRO A 196 -2.48 -13.94 7.11
CA PRO A 196 -1.86 -15.22 7.44
C PRO A 196 -2.55 -15.91 8.62
N ARG A 197 -3.34 -15.16 9.38
CA ARG A 197 -4.10 -15.58 10.57
C ARG A 197 -5.08 -14.46 10.96
N PRO A 198 -6.10 -14.75 11.80
CA PRO A 198 -6.98 -13.71 12.29
C PRO A 198 -6.19 -12.59 12.99
N PRO A 199 -6.50 -11.31 12.73
CA PRO A 199 -5.84 -10.18 13.37
C PRO A 199 -6.23 -10.12 14.85
N GLY A 200 -5.26 -9.83 15.71
CA GLY A 200 -5.51 -9.76 17.15
C GLY A 200 -6.27 -8.50 17.56
N ARG A 201 -6.14 -7.44 16.75
CA ARG A 201 -6.85 -6.17 16.89
C ARG A 201 -7.14 -5.60 15.50
N TRP A 202 -8.12 -4.72 15.44
CA TRP A 202 -8.44 -3.97 14.24
C TRP A 202 -8.91 -2.55 14.59
N ALA A 203 -9.01 -1.68 13.61
CA ALA A 203 -9.73 -0.42 13.71
C ALA A 203 -10.60 -0.24 12.47
N GLY A 204 -11.82 0.26 12.67
CA GLY A 204 -12.73 0.62 11.58
C GLY A 204 -12.87 2.14 11.48
N GLY A 205 -13.19 2.62 10.28
CA GLY A 205 -13.45 4.02 10.01
C GLY A 205 -14.45 4.22 8.87
N ASP A 206 -14.98 5.42 8.78
CA ASP A 206 -15.90 5.85 7.73
C ASP A 206 -15.85 7.39 7.54
N ALA A 207 -16.75 7.94 6.72
CA ALA A 207 -16.83 9.39 6.51
C ALA A 207 -17.09 10.21 7.79
N VAL A 208 -17.74 9.63 8.80
CA VAL A 208 -18.16 10.30 10.04
C VAL A 208 -17.11 10.13 11.13
N GLN A 209 -16.63 8.90 11.35
CA GLN A 209 -15.65 8.53 12.35
C GLN A 209 -14.23 8.94 11.94
N GLY A 210 -13.95 8.98 10.63
CA GLY A 210 -12.63 9.26 10.08
C GLY A 210 -11.84 7.99 9.79
N ASP A 211 -10.52 8.11 9.82
CA ASP A 211 -9.60 7.10 9.32
C ASP A 211 -9.12 6.12 10.41
N SER A 212 -9.31 4.82 10.16
CA SER A 212 -8.83 3.71 10.98
C SER A 212 -7.31 3.74 11.20
N ALA A 213 -6.54 4.28 10.25
CA ALA A 213 -5.09 4.44 10.42
C ALA A 213 -4.74 5.38 11.58
N LEU A 214 -5.54 6.43 11.82
CA LEU A 214 -5.33 7.35 12.95
C LEU A 214 -5.66 6.69 14.29
N VAL A 215 -6.68 5.81 14.32
CA VAL A 215 -7.02 5.01 15.51
C VAL A 215 -5.87 4.05 15.87
N VAL A 216 -5.26 3.41 14.86
CA VAL A 216 -4.06 2.58 15.06
C VAL A 216 -2.89 3.42 15.56
N LEU A 217 -2.63 4.59 14.96
CA LEU A 217 -1.55 5.49 15.39
C LEU A 217 -1.71 5.95 16.85
N ALA A 218 -2.95 6.12 17.31
CA ALA A 218 -3.26 6.43 18.71
C ALA A 218 -3.08 5.23 19.66
N GLY A 219 -2.83 4.03 19.14
CA GLY A 219 -2.77 2.79 19.92
C GLY A 219 -4.14 2.27 20.37
N GLU A 220 -5.22 2.71 19.72
CA GLU A 220 -6.60 2.47 20.14
C GLU A 220 -7.30 1.34 19.36
N ALA A 221 -6.54 0.53 18.59
CA ALA A 221 -7.08 -0.62 17.90
C ALA A 221 -7.71 -1.63 18.89
N ALA A 222 -8.93 -2.07 18.59
CA ALA A 222 -9.77 -2.88 19.47
C ALA A 222 -10.01 -4.27 18.87
N GLU A 223 -10.84 -5.08 19.51
CA GLU A 223 -11.27 -6.37 18.94
C GLU A 223 -12.07 -6.17 17.64
N PRO A 224 -12.02 -7.14 16.69
CA PRO A 224 -12.87 -7.13 15.50
C PRO A 224 -14.35 -6.92 15.85
N PRO A 225 -15.11 -6.18 15.04
CA PRO A 225 -16.50 -5.90 15.36
C PRO A 225 -17.35 -7.14 15.06
N ALA A 226 -18.57 -7.17 15.54
CA ALA A 226 -19.52 -8.21 15.10
C ALA A 226 -20.09 -7.96 13.68
N THR A 227 -19.96 -6.73 13.16
CA THR A 227 -20.60 -6.31 11.91
C THR A 227 -19.61 -5.65 10.95
N PRO A 228 -19.78 -5.83 9.62
CA PRO A 228 -18.97 -5.14 8.61
C PRO A 228 -18.96 -3.62 8.79
N MET A 229 -17.83 -2.98 8.49
CA MET A 229 -17.83 -1.53 8.29
C MET A 229 -18.61 -1.21 7.02
N ARG A 230 -19.50 -0.23 7.09
CA ARG A 230 -20.28 0.23 5.93
C ARG A 230 -20.32 1.74 5.90
N CYS A 231 -20.16 2.30 4.71
CA CYS A 231 -20.27 3.73 4.49
C CYS A 231 -20.97 3.98 3.15
N ALA A 232 -22.20 4.51 3.19
CA ALA A 232 -22.95 4.85 1.98
C ALA A 232 -22.20 5.89 1.12
N ALA A 233 -21.43 6.76 1.77
CA ALA A 233 -20.58 7.74 1.14
C ALA A 233 -19.28 7.16 0.56
N GLY A 234 -19.07 5.84 0.61
CA GLY A 234 -17.94 5.20 -0.04
C GLY A 234 -16.57 5.44 0.63
N LEU A 235 -16.57 5.78 1.91
CA LEU A 235 -15.34 6.05 2.68
C LEU A 235 -15.10 5.03 3.81
N ALA A 236 -15.71 3.84 3.73
CA ALA A 236 -15.42 2.79 4.70
C ALA A 236 -13.94 2.41 4.62
N ASN A 237 -13.33 2.16 5.77
CA ASN A 237 -11.93 1.79 5.84
C ASN A 237 -11.68 0.94 7.09
N ALA A 238 -10.64 0.12 7.06
CA ALA A 238 -10.26 -0.68 8.21
C ALA A 238 -8.77 -1.01 8.22
N ALA A 239 -8.19 -1.13 9.41
CA ALA A 239 -6.82 -1.52 9.64
C ALA A 239 -6.74 -2.77 10.52
N PHE A 240 -5.96 -3.77 10.09
CA PHE A 240 -5.85 -5.09 10.72
C PHE A 240 -4.47 -5.28 11.33
N VAL A 241 -4.39 -5.47 12.64
CA VAL A 241 -3.13 -5.52 13.40
C VAL A 241 -2.64 -6.96 13.57
N LEU A 242 -1.41 -7.21 13.15
CA LEU A 242 -0.71 -8.48 13.26
C LEU A 242 0.61 -8.29 14.03
N PRO A 243 0.87 -9.06 15.10
CA PRO A 243 2.20 -9.06 15.69
C PRO A 243 3.25 -9.62 14.72
N VAL A 244 4.43 -9.00 14.76
CA VAL A 244 5.62 -9.38 13.99
C VAL A 244 6.80 -9.46 14.97
N PRO A 245 7.07 -10.65 15.55
CA PRO A 245 8.23 -10.86 16.41
C PRO A 245 9.56 -10.50 15.73
N HIS A 246 10.63 -10.33 16.52
CA HIS A 246 11.98 -10.15 15.97
C HIS A 246 12.30 -11.24 14.95
N THR A 247 12.81 -10.84 13.79
CA THR A 247 13.13 -11.69 12.62
C THR A 247 11.94 -12.35 11.93
N ALA A 248 10.71 -12.16 12.40
CA ALA A 248 9.52 -12.70 11.75
C ALA A 248 9.09 -11.82 10.58
N THR A 249 8.35 -12.44 9.66
CA THR A 249 7.71 -11.77 8.52
C THR A 249 6.20 -11.99 8.60
N ALA A 250 5.42 -10.92 8.58
CA ALA A 250 4.00 -11.00 8.29
C ALA A 250 3.80 -10.94 6.77
N ARG A 251 3.00 -11.88 6.23
CA ARG A 251 2.74 -11.99 4.79
C ARG A 251 1.23 -11.95 4.55
N VAL A 252 0.79 -10.98 3.76
CA VAL A 252 -0.60 -10.89 3.26
C VAL A 252 -0.61 -10.98 1.73
N VAL A 253 -1.77 -11.33 1.18
CA VAL A 253 -1.96 -11.49 -0.26
C VAL A 253 -3.13 -10.65 -0.70
N LEU A 254 -2.96 -9.88 -1.76
CA LEU A 254 -3.99 -9.07 -2.40
C LEU A 254 -4.50 -9.80 -3.64
N ALA A 255 -5.83 -9.90 -3.75
CA ALA A 255 -6.47 -10.51 -4.90
C ALA A 255 -6.48 -9.55 -6.10
N VAL A 256 -5.90 -9.99 -7.21
CA VAL A 256 -5.97 -9.26 -8.48
C VAL A 256 -7.32 -9.51 -9.14
N THR A 257 -7.66 -10.78 -9.36
CA THR A 257 -8.98 -11.22 -9.82
C THR A 257 -9.45 -12.43 -9.02
N GLY A 258 -10.76 -12.53 -8.77
CA GLY A 258 -11.35 -13.73 -8.19
C GLY A 258 -10.91 -14.03 -6.75
N ALA A 259 -10.53 -15.28 -6.50
CA ALA A 259 -10.23 -15.79 -5.16
C ALA A 259 -8.86 -15.30 -4.67
N VAL A 260 -8.72 -15.18 -3.35
CA VAL A 260 -7.44 -14.85 -2.73
C VAL A 260 -6.75 -16.13 -2.23
N ALA A 261 -5.53 -16.38 -2.71
CA ALA A 261 -4.75 -17.52 -2.27
C ALA A 261 -4.26 -17.34 -0.81
N ALA A 262 -4.17 -18.44 -0.07
CA ALA A 262 -3.58 -18.41 1.26
C ALA A 262 -2.10 -18.01 1.20
N PRO A 263 -1.60 -17.10 2.07
CA PRO A 263 -0.21 -16.62 2.02
C PRO A 263 0.85 -17.73 2.07
N ALA A 264 0.56 -18.83 2.77
CA ALA A 264 1.47 -19.97 2.90
C ALA A 264 1.60 -20.82 1.63
N ALA A 265 0.64 -20.72 0.70
CA ALA A 265 0.64 -21.51 -0.53
C ALA A 265 1.46 -20.88 -1.66
N LEU A 266 1.92 -19.63 -1.48
CA LEU A 266 2.65 -18.87 -2.48
C LEU A 266 4.16 -19.07 -2.38
N PRO A 267 4.89 -19.01 -3.51
CA PRO A 267 6.34 -19.18 -3.51
C PRO A 267 7.03 -18.12 -2.62
N PRO A 268 8.14 -18.46 -1.95
CA PRO A 268 8.94 -17.48 -1.23
C PRO A 268 9.57 -16.48 -2.20
N LEU A 269 9.92 -15.30 -1.69
CA LEU A 269 10.49 -14.21 -2.49
C LEU A 269 11.71 -14.64 -3.31
N ASP A 270 12.63 -15.42 -2.74
CA ASP A 270 13.85 -15.85 -3.43
C ASP A 270 13.57 -16.64 -4.72
N ASN A 271 12.48 -17.41 -4.74
CA ASN A 271 12.05 -18.13 -5.95
C ASN A 271 11.55 -17.16 -7.02
N VAL A 272 10.81 -16.13 -6.62
CA VAL A 272 10.31 -15.08 -7.54
C VAL A 272 11.48 -14.31 -8.14
N VAL A 273 12.43 -13.87 -7.30
CA VAL A 273 13.65 -13.18 -7.75
C VAL A 273 14.46 -14.08 -8.69
N SER A 274 14.68 -15.34 -8.33
CA SER A 274 15.41 -16.29 -9.18
C SER A 274 14.71 -16.52 -10.52
N GLY A 275 13.38 -16.60 -10.53
CA GLY A 275 12.59 -16.71 -11.76
C GLY A 275 12.81 -15.52 -12.68
N TRP A 276 12.72 -14.30 -12.14
CA TRP A 276 12.97 -13.08 -12.89
C TRP A 276 14.42 -12.96 -13.41
N ARG A 277 15.42 -13.29 -12.59
CA ARG A 277 16.83 -13.32 -13.04
C ARG A 277 17.01 -14.25 -14.24
N GLY A 278 16.46 -15.47 -14.18
CA GLY A 278 16.53 -16.43 -15.28
C GLY A 278 15.87 -15.93 -16.58
N GLN A 279 14.86 -15.06 -16.49
CA GLN A 279 14.27 -14.43 -17.68
C GLN A 279 15.15 -13.29 -18.22
N LEU A 280 15.64 -12.42 -17.34
CA LEU A 280 16.49 -11.29 -17.73
C LEU A 280 17.82 -11.73 -18.33
N ASP A 281 18.39 -12.86 -17.86
CA ASP A 281 19.61 -13.44 -18.42
C ASP A 281 19.43 -13.98 -19.85
N ARG A 282 18.21 -14.34 -20.23
CA ARG A 282 17.86 -14.77 -21.60
C ARG A 282 17.41 -13.62 -22.51
N GLY A 283 17.17 -12.43 -21.94
CA GLY A 283 16.71 -11.25 -22.65
C GLY A 283 17.81 -10.52 -23.44
N ALA A 284 17.40 -9.63 -24.34
CA ALA A 284 18.33 -8.79 -25.10
C ALA A 284 19.11 -7.84 -24.16
N ARG A 285 20.44 -7.93 -24.19
CA ARG A 285 21.33 -7.00 -23.48
C ARG A 285 21.62 -5.81 -24.39
N VAL A 286 21.17 -4.62 -24.01
CA VAL A 286 21.45 -3.39 -24.77
C VAL A 286 22.76 -2.78 -24.26
N LEU A 287 23.82 -2.90 -25.05
CA LEU A 287 25.09 -2.20 -24.83
C LEU A 287 25.02 -0.84 -25.53
N LEU A 288 25.15 0.24 -24.76
CA LEU A 288 25.06 1.60 -25.27
C LEU A 288 26.43 2.28 -25.24
N PRO A 289 26.77 3.13 -26.22
CA PRO A 289 27.97 3.95 -26.18
C PRO A 289 27.95 4.86 -24.95
N ALA A 290 29.10 5.06 -24.31
CA ALA A 290 29.19 5.92 -23.14
C ALA A 290 28.70 7.35 -23.46
N GLY A 291 27.87 7.91 -22.56
CA GLY A 291 27.29 9.24 -22.70
C GLY A 291 25.77 9.27 -22.54
N VAL A 292 25.18 10.43 -22.84
CA VAL A 292 23.80 10.81 -22.49
C VAL A 292 22.73 9.78 -22.93
N LEU A 293 22.93 9.09 -24.05
CA LEU A 293 22.00 8.08 -24.54
C LEU A 293 22.01 6.81 -23.66
N ALA A 294 23.18 6.39 -23.16
CA ALA A 294 23.30 5.28 -22.22
C ALA A 294 22.70 5.61 -20.84
N ASP A 295 22.80 6.88 -20.42
CA ASP A 295 22.21 7.34 -19.15
C ASP A 295 20.69 7.44 -19.24
N ARG A 296 20.15 7.98 -20.34
CA ARG A 296 18.71 8.10 -20.58
C ARG A 296 18.01 6.75 -20.74
N VAL A 297 18.65 5.78 -21.40
CA VAL A 297 18.08 4.43 -21.49
C VAL A 297 18.20 3.70 -20.16
N ARG A 298 19.25 3.88 -19.35
CA ARG A 298 19.25 3.42 -17.94
C ARG A 298 18.14 4.07 -17.11
N GLU A 299 17.93 5.38 -17.24
CA GLU A 299 16.84 6.12 -16.59
C GLU A 299 15.47 5.59 -17.02
N ALA A 300 15.27 5.33 -18.30
CA ALA A 300 14.00 4.83 -18.83
C ALA A 300 13.78 3.34 -18.54
N THR A 301 14.81 2.50 -18.57
CA THR A 301 14.72 1.09 -18.16
C THR A 301 14.48 0.98 -16.65
N ALA A 302 15.08 1.86 -15.84
CA ALA A 302 14.71 2.02 -14.43
C ALA A 302 13.25 2.47 -14.29
N ALA A 303 12.82 3.48 -15.05
CA ALA A 303 11.43 3.97 -15.06
C ALA A 303 10.42 2.92 -15.55
N VAL A 304 10.80 2.01 -16.45
CA VAL A 304 9.93 0.94 -16.97
C VAL A 304 9.92 -0.29 -16.07
N LEU A 305 11.04 -0.66 -15.44
CA LEU A 305 11.03 -1.64 -14.34
C LEU A 305 10.22 -1.15 -13.14
N LEU A 306 10.16 0.17 -12.97
CA LEU A 306 9.24 0.85 -12.06
C LEU A 306 7.78 0.85 -12.57
N THR A 307 7.46 0.39 -13.79
CA THR A 307 6.06 0.39 -14.31
C THR A 307 5.54 -0.94 -14.89
N ALA A 308 6.33 -2.02 -14.95
CA ALA A 308 6.09 -3.17 -15.84
C ALA A 308 5.96 -4.54 -15.18
N ALA A 309 5.46 -4.63 -13.98
CA ALA A 309 5.20 -5.91 -13.37
C ALA A 309 3.94 -5.77 -12.55
N ASP A 310 2.88 -6.31 -13.05
CA ASP A 310 1.92 -7.28 -12.59
C ASP A 310 1.45 -7.09 -11.14
#